data_AF-A0A8H4BPI1-F1
#
_entry.id   AF-A0A8H4BPI1-F1
#
_cell.length_a   1.000
_cell.length_b   1.000
_cell.length_c   1.000
_cell.angle_alpha   90.00
_cell.angle_beta   90.00
_cell.angle_gamma   90.00
#
_symmetry.space_group_name_H-M   'P 1'
#
loop_
_entity.id
_entity.type
_entity.pdbx_description
1 polymer ?
#
loop_
_entity_poly.entity_id
_entity_poly.type
_entity_poly.pdbx_seq_one_letter_code
_entity_poly.pdbx_strand_id
1 'polypeptide(L)' 'LFNYSSKFSLHMPIRQVEDQVLIHVLKKVGVCRSGEDVIRFINERVVHKCDVPPNCLWLYTARQNVKRANTKEFKRLN' A
#
# COMPACT_ATOMS: atom_id res chain seq x y z
N LEU A 1 24.28 -33.74 11.82
CA LEU A 1 23.28 -33.72 10.73
C LEU A 1 22.91 -32.27 10.46
N PHE A 2 23.38 -31.70 9.35
CA PHE A 2 23.11 -30.32 8.94
C PHE A 2 21.76 -30.33 8.19
N ASN A 3 20.76 -29.62 8.70
CA ASN A 3 19.46 -29.47 8.03
C ASN A 3 19.62 -28.51 6.84
N TYR A 4 19.91 -29.05 5.66
CA TYR A 4 19.86 -28.30 4.42
C TYR A 4 18.39 -28.14 3.99
N SER A 5 17.85 -26.93 4.15
CA SER A 5 16.57 -26.54 3.58
C SER A 5 16.82 -25.61 2.41
N SER A 6 16.47 -26.02 1.20
CA SER A 6 16.42 -25.12 0.05
C SER A 6 15.40 -24.01 0.33
N LYS A 7 15.84 -22.75 0.25
CA LYS A 7 14.96 -21.57 0.33
C LYS A 7 14.83 -20.99 -1.08
N PHE A 8 13.60 -20.75 -1.51
CA PHE A 8 13.29 -20.09 -2.77
C PHE A 8 12.79 -18.67 -2.50
N SER A 9 13.18 -17.72 -3.32
CA SER A 9 12.74 -16.33 -3.27
C SER A 9 12.16 -15.89 -4.61
N LEU A 10 11.03 -15.18 -4.57
CA LEU A 10 10.46 -14.54 -5.74
C LEU A 10 11.05 -13.13 -5.87
N HIS A 11 11.52 -12.80 -7.08
CA HIS A 11 12.20 -11.52 -7.33
C HIS A 11 11.38 -10.53 -8.18
N MET A 12 10.36 -11.03 -8.90
CA MET A 12 9.59 -10.22 -9.82
C MET A 12 8.19 -9.91 -9.26
N PRO A 13 7.85 -8.63 -9.04
CA PRO A 13 6.49 -8.23 -8.66
C PRO A 13 5.54 -8.33 -9.85
N ILE A 14 4.33 -8.84 -9.64
CA ILE A 14 3.32 -9.07 -10.69
C ILE A 14 2.24 -7.97 -10.72
N ARG A 15 2.09 -7.19 -9.63
CA ARG A 15 0.98 -6.21 -9.51
C ARG A 15 1.26 -4.86 -10.16
N GLN A 16 2.48 -4.33 -10.01
CA GLN A 16 2.83 -2.95 -10.43
C GLN A 16 3.80 -2.92 -11.62
N VAL A 17 3.70 -3.88 -12.54
CA VAL A 17 4.73 -4.17 -13.57
C VAL A 17 5.07 -2.94 -14.44
N GLU A 18 4.10 -2.06 -14.68
CA GLU A 18 4.28 -0.88 -15.54
C GLU A 18 4.95 0.30 -14.82
N ASP A 19 4.92 0.36 -13.49
CA ASP A 19 5.50 1.46 -12.71
C ASP A 19 6.77 1.02 -11.99
N GLN A 20 7.89 1.10 -12.72
CA GLN A 20 9.22 0.75 -12.22
C GLN A 20 9.66 1.63 -11.04
N VAL A 21 9.19 2.89 -10.99
CA VAL A 21 9.53 3.81 -9.90
C VAL A 21 8.79 3.39 -8.63
N LEU A 22 7.51 3.05 -8.74
CA LEU A 22 6.72 2.51 -7.62
C LEU A 22 7.31 1.18 -7.12
N ILE A 23 7.72 0.28 -8.02
CA ILE A 23 8.40 -0.96 -7.61
C ILE A 23 9.66 -0.66 -6.79
N HIS A 24 10.48 0.30 -7.24
CA HIS A 24 11.70 0.69 -6.53
C HIS A 24 11.42 1.26 -5.16
N VAL A 25 10.43 2.16 -5.05
CA VAL A 25 9.99 2.74 -3.77
C VAL A 25 9.44 1.67 -2.84
N LEU A 26 8.60 0.75 -3.33
CA LEU A 26 8.06 -0.35 -2.53
C LEU A 26 9.14 -1.31 -2.04
N LYS A 27 10.19 -1.58 -2.85
CA LYS A 27 11.35 -2.36 -2.41
C LYS A 27 12.05 -1.69 -1.24
N LYS A 28 12.25 -0.36 -1.29
CA LYS A 28 12.85 0.41 -0.19
C LYS A 28 11.98 0.39 1.08
N VAL A 29 10.68 0.63 0.94
CA VAL A 29 9.72 0.57 2.06
C VAL A 29 9.69 -0.81 2.70
N GLY A 30 9.72 -1.89 1.90
CA GLY A 30 9.69 -3.27 2.38
C GLY A 30 10.89 -3.68 3.24
N VAL A 31 12.04 -3.00 3.08
CA VAL A 31 13.23 -3.18 3.92
C VAL A 31 13.44 -2.02 4.91
N CYS A 32 12.38 -1.24 5.17
CA CYS A 32 12.37 -0.09 6.09
C CYS A 32 13.40 1.00 5.77
N ARG A 33 13.78 1.17 4.50
CA ARG A 33 14.67 2.25 4.03
C ARG A 33 13.84 3.42 3.52
N SER A 34 13.43 4.31 4.42
CA SER A 34 12.63 5.49 4.10
C SER A 34 13.51 6.73 3.94
N GLY A 35 14.20 6.85 2.80
CA GLY A 35 14.95 8.05 2.44
C GLY A 35 14.05 9.20 1.99
N GLU A 36 14.65 10.38 1.80
CA GLU A 36 13.93 11.58 1.32
C GLU A 36 13.21 11.33 -0.02
N ASP A 37 13.80 10.54 -0.92
CA ASP A 37 13.22 10.21 -2.20
C ASP A 37 11.92 9.39 -2.08
N VAL A 38 11.87 8.46 -1.11
CA VAL A 38 10.68 7.66 -0.79
C VAL A 38 9.58 8.55 -0.21
N ILE A 39 9.94 9.42 0.73
CA ILE A 39 9.00 10.34 1.38
C ILE A 39 8.42 11.29 0.35
N ARG A 40 9.26 11.89 -0.50
CA ARG A 40 8.83 12.79 -1.57
C ARG A 40 7.90 12.09 -2.56
N PHE A 41 8.27 10.89 -3.02
CA PHE A 41 7.45 10.10 -3.94
C PHE A 41 6.05 9.83 -3.38
N ILE A 42 5.95 9.50 -2.08
CA ILE A 42 4.67 9.26 -1.39
C ILE A 42 3.88 10.57 -1.32
N ASN A 43 4.49 11.64 -0.81
CA ASN A 43 3.82 12.92 -0.60
C ASN A 43 3.25 13.52 -1.89
N GLU A 44 3.97 13.43 -3.01
CA GLU A 44 3.50 13.86 -4.33
C GLU A 44 2.25 13.09 -4.82
N ARG A 45 2.00 11.89 -4.27
CA ARG A 45 0.89 11.01 -4.65
C ARG A 45 -0.19 10.91 -3.59
N VAL A 46 -0.07 11.64 -2.48
CA VAL A 46 -1.14 11.74 -1.50
C VAL A 46 -2.28 12.54 -2.12
N VAL A 47 -3.39 11.87 -2.38
CA VAL A 47 -4.64 12.48 -2.82
C VAL A 47 -5.51 12.86 -1.63
N HIS A 48 -6.15 14.03 -1.70
CA HIS A 48 -7.14 14.40 -0.70
C HIS A 48 -8.32 13.45 -0.75
N LYS A 49 -8.96 13.24 0.40
CA LYS A 49 -10.08 12.29 0.52
C LYS A 49 -11.23 12.60 -0.43
N CYS A 50 -11.46 13.88 -0.73
CA CYS A 50 -12.54 14.33 -1.61
C CYS A 50 -12.28 13.98 -3.09
N ASP A 51 -11.02 13.77 -3.47
CA ASP A 51 -10.61 13.54 -4.86
C ASP A 51 -10.50 12.05 -5.21
N VAL A 52 -10.72 11.17 -4.23
CA VAL A 52 -10.67 9.72 -4.42
C VAL A 52 -12.03 9.22 -4.92
N PRO A 53 -12.07 8.41 -5.99
CA PRO A 53 -13.32 7.87 -6.51
C PRO A 53 -14.13 7.13 -5.44
N PRO A 54 -15.48 7.21 -5.48
CA PRO A 54 -16.35 6.58 -4.48
C PRO A 54 -16.22 5.05 -4.44
N ASN A 55 -15.68 4.43 -5.49
CA ASN A 55 -15.51 2.98 -5.61
C ASN A 55 -14.16 2.48 -5.05
N CYS A 56 -13.37 3.34 -4.40
CA CYS A 56 -12.09 2.96 -3.84
C CYS A 56 -12.21 2.33 -2.44
N LEU A 57 -11.34 1.36 -2.17
CA LEU A 57 -11.22 0.74 -0.85
C LEU A 57 -10.33 1.58 0.07
N TRP A 58 -10.89 2.04 1.18
CA TRP A 58 -10.15 2.76 2.21
C TRP A 58 -9.52 1.80 3.21
N LEU A 59 -8.20 1.87 3.37
CA LEU A 59 -7.44 1.07 4.33
C LEU A 59 -7.25 1.85 5.64
N TYR A 60 -7.47 1.17 6.77
CA TYR A 60 -7.29 1.73 8.11
C TYR A 60 -6.57 0.74 9.01
N THR A 61 -5.75 1.27 9.93
CA THR A 61 -5.02 0.44 10.90
C THR A 61 -5.95 -0.25 11.91
N ALA A 62 -7.02 0.42 12.34
CA ALA A 62 -7.91 -0.08 13.38
C ALA A 62 -9.28 -0.51 12.84
N ARG A 63 -9.76 -1.67 13.28
CA ARG A 63 -11.09 -2.19 12.90
C ARG A 63 -12.23 -1.23 13.23
N GLN A 64 -12.13 -0.49 14.33
CA GLN A 64 -13.12 0.52 14.70
C GLN A 64 -13.23 1.64 13.63
N ASN A 65 -12.10 2.06 13.05
CA ASN A 65 -12.07 3.05 11.98
C ASN A 65 -12.71 2.50 10.70
N VAL A 66 -12.46 1.24 10.37
CA VAL A 66 -13.13 0.56 9.25
C VAL A 66 -14.65 0.55 9.46
N LYS A 67 -15.13 0.14 10.64
CA LYS A 67 -16.57 0.15 10.95
C LYS A 67 -17.17 1.55 10.79
N ARG A 68 -16.52 2.57 11.36
CA ARG A 68 -16.96 3.96 11.27
C ARG A 68 -17.02 4.46 9.81
N ALA A 69 -16.00 4.14 9.01
CA ALA A 69 -15.95 4.52 7.60
C ALA A 69 -17.07 3.83 6.80
N ASN A 70 -17.25 2.53 6.98
CA ASN A 70 -18.29 1.76 6.29
C ASN A 70 -19.70 2.21 6.68
N THR A 71 -19.97 2.48 7.96
CA THR A 71 -21.28 3.00 8.39
C THR A 71 -21.56 4.38 7.82
N LYS A 72 -20.54 5.27 7.78
CA LYS A 72 -20.69 6.60 7.18
C LYS A 72 -21.00 6.49 5.68
N GLU A 73 -20.31 5.61 4.97
CA GLU A 73 -20.50 5.41 3.54
C GLU A 73 -21.84 4.75 3.23
N PHE A 74 -22.25 3.74 4.00
CA PHE A 74 -23.56 3.12 3.88
C PHE A 74 -24.71 4.13 4.06
N LYS A 75 -24.59 5.06 5.01
CA LYS A 75 -25.55 6.16 5.20
C LYS A 75 -25.53 7.22 4.09
N ARG A 76 -24.47 7.29 3.29
CA ARG A 76 -24.38 8.20 2.14
C ARG A 76 -25.10 7.63 0.91
N LEU A 77 -25.17 6.30 0.83
CA LEU A 77 -25.72 5.55 -0.31
C LEU A 77 -27.21 5.18 -0.16
N ASN A 78 -27.77 5.25 1.05
CA ASN A 78 -29.19 5.05 1.35
C ASN A 78 -29.81 6.34 1.86
#